data_AF-A0A535Q1Q2-F1
#
_entry.id   AF-A0A535Q1Q2-F1
#
_cell.length_a   1.000
_cell.length_b   1.000
_cell.length_c   1.000
_cell.angle_alpha   90.00
_cell.angle_beta   90.00
_cell.angle_gamma   90.00
#
_symmetry.space_group_name_H-M   'P 1'
#
loop_
_entity.id
_entity.type
_entity.pdbx_description
1 polymer ?
#
loop_
_entity_poly.entity_id
_entity_poly.type
_entity_poly.pdbx_seq_one_letter_code
_entity_poly.pdbx_strand_id
1 'polypeptide(L)' 'MRVREGGDVLQTITLDAACFACMLGGQDGKTLFLMAAEWRGVEKMGELFRARTGRVLAVDAQVPHAGRP' A
#
# COMPACT_ATOMS: atom_id res chain seq x y z
N MET A 1 -4.83 -5.07 2.14
CA MET A 1 -5.98 -5.82 2.70
C MET A 1 -6.46 -5.10 3.95
N ARG A 2 -7.77 -4.91 4.12
CA ARG A 2 -8.37 -4.41 5.36
C ARG A 2 -8.99 -5.57 6.10
N VAL A 3 -8.65 -5.71 7.37
CA VAL A 3 -9.06 -6.82 8.23
C VAL A 3 -9.67 -6.24 9.49
N ARG A 4 -10.73 -6.86 10.01
CA ARG A 4 -11.25 -6.51 11.34
C ARG A 4 -10.63 -7.38 12.43
N GLU A 5 -10.81 -6.97 13.67
CA GLU A 5 -10.49 -7.82 14.82
C GLU A 5 -11.14 -9.21 14.69
N GLY A 6 -10.35 -10.26 14.88
CA GLY A 6 -10.76 -11.65 14.62
C GLY A 6 -10.33 -12.19 13.25
N GLY A 7 -9.81 -11.35 12.35
CA GLY A 7 -9.16 -11.79 11.12
C GLY A 7 -10.02 -11.77 9.86
N ASP A 8 -11.30 -11.35 9.95
CA ASP A 8 -12.14 -11.29 8.75
C ASP A 8 -11.66 -10.22 7.77
N VAL A 9 -11.45 -10.64 6.53
CA VAL A 9 -11.08 -9.74 5.44
C VAL A 9 -12.31 -8.95 5.00
N LEU A 10 -12.28 -7.65 5.20
CA LEU A 10 -13.36 -6.75 4.85
C LEU A 10 -13.18 -6.09 3.48
N GLN A 11 -11.94 -6.00 3.00
CA GLN A 11 -11.63 -5.41 1.70
C GLN A 11 -10.26 -5.88 1.19
N THR A 12 -10.19 -6.16 -0.10
CA THR A 12 -8.94 -6.42 -0.82
C THR A 12 -8.80 -5.40 -1.94
N ILE A 13 -7.62 -4.79 -2.04
CA ILE A 13 -7.26 -3.89 -3.14
C ILE A 13 -6.21 -4.64 -3.95
N THR A 14 -6.53 -4.89 -5.22
CA THR A 14 -5.61 -5.55 -6.15
C THR A 14 -4.74 -4.49 -6.81
N LEU A 15 -3.43 -4.75 -6.87
CA LEU A 15 -2.45 -3.89 -7.51
C LEU A 15 -1.76 -4.68 -8.63
N ASP A 16 -1.36 -3.96 -9.67
CA ASP A 16 -0.55 -4.42 -10.78
C ASP A 16 0.96 -4.44 -10.46
N ALA A 17 1.33 -4.10 -9.22
CA ALA A 17 2.71 -4.00 -8.73
C ALA A 17 2.80 -4.47 -7.27
N ALA A 18 4.03 -4.72 -6.81
CA ALA A 18 4.28 -5.08 -5.42
C ALA A 18 4.11 -3.86 -4.50
N CYS A 19 3.42 -4.04 -3.37
CA CYS A 19 3.24 -3.03 -2.34
C CYS A 19 4.16 -3.32 -1.16
N PHE A 20 5.03 -2.37 -0.83
CA PHE A 20 6.05 -2.51 0.20
C PHE A 20 5.65 -1.87 1.53
N ALA A 21 4.79 -0.86 1.51
CA ALA A 21 4.26 -0.20 2.70
C ALA A 21 2.90 0.44 2.41
N CYS A 22 2.09 0.62 3.45
CA CYS A 22 0.84 1.34 3.35
C CYS A 22 0.52 2.10 4.64
N MET A 23 -0.16 3.24 4.55
CA MET A 23 -0.63 4.00 5.70
C MET A 23 -1.93 4.74 5.38
N LEU A 24 -2.81 4.89 6.37
CA LEU A 24 -3.96 5.78 6.27
C LEU A 24 -3.53 7.20 6.66
N GLY A 25 -4.02 8.20 5.94
CA GLY A 25 -3.75 9.61 6.15
C GLY A 25 -4.72 10.48 5.38
N GLY A 26 -4.28 11.67 4.97
CA GLY A 26 -5.17 12.68 4.38
C GLY A 26 -5.90 13.48 5.46
N GLN A 27 -6.57 14.56 5.05
CA GLN A 27 -7.15 15.53 5.98
C GLN A 27 -8.31 14.95 6.82
N ASP A 28 -9.03 13.97 6.27
CA ASP A 28 -10.10 13.24 6.95
C ASP A 28 -9.65 11.85 7.45
N GLY A 29 -8.36 11.52 7.27
CA GLY A 29 -7.78 10.24 7.63
C GLY A 29 -8.20 9.06 6.77
N LYS A 30 -8.90 9.29 5.64
CA LYS A 30 -9.48 8.24 4.78
C LYS A 30 -8.73 8.01 3.48
N THR A 31 -7.54 8.56 3.31
CA THR A 31 -6.69 8.23 2.16
C THR A 31 -5.73 7.10 2.54
N LEU A 32 -5.84 5.96 1.86
CA LEU A 32 -4.84 4.89 1.96
C LEU A 32 -3.72 5.17 0.95
N PHE A 33 -2.54 5.52 1.47
CA PHE A 33 -1.32 5.65 0.69
C PHE A 33 -0.63 4.28 0.58
N LEU A 34 -0.15 3.94 -0.62
CA LEU A 34 0.53 2.69 -0.93
C LEU A 34 1.86 2.97 -1.61
N MET A 35 2.95 2.42 -1.06
CA MET A 35 4.27 2.44 -1.70
C MET A 35 4.39 1.22 -2.62
N ALA A 36 4.32 1.44 -3.93
CA ALA A 36 4.36 0.36 -4.91
C ALA A 36 5.54 0.47 -5.86
N ALA A 37 6.08 -0.66 -6.30
CA ALA A 37 7.09 -0.75 -7.36
C ALA A 37 7.00 -2.11 -8.07
N GLU A 38 7.60 -2.22 -9.24
CA GLU A 38 7.79 -3.52 -9.86
C GLU A 38 8.62 -4.44 -8.95
N TRP A 39 8.30 -5.74 -8.96
CA TRP A 39 9.07 -6.76 -8.27
C TRP A 39 9.50 -7.83 -9.25
N ARG A 40 10.81 -8.09 -9.29
CA ARG A 40 11.44 -9.00 -10.25
C ARG A 40 12.31 -10.07 -9.58
N GLY A 41 12.17 -10.26 -8.26
CA GLY A 41 12.98 -11.18 -7.46
C GLY A 41 14.16 -10.50 -6.73
N VAL A 42 14.63 -11.14 -5.65
CA VAL A 42 15.73 -10.64 -4.80
C VAL A 42 17.05 -10.58 -5.56
N GLU A 43 17.26 -11.50 -6.49
CA GLU A 43 18.43 -11.60 -7.36
C GLU A 43 18.54 -10.43 -8.35
N LYS A 44 17.44 -9.71 -8.61
CA LYS A 44 17.40 -8.56 -9.55
C LYS A 44 17.29 -7.20 -8.86
N MET A 45 17.62 -7.11 -7.56
CA MET A 45 17.53 -5.83 -6.82
C MET A 45 18.34 -4.69 -7.46
N GLY A 46 19.51 -4.98 -8.02
CA GLY A 46 20.31 -3.96 -8.71
C GLY A 46 19.62 -3.37 -9.96
N GLU A 47 18.86 -4.17 -10.70
CA GLU A 47 18.04 -3.69 -11.83
C GLU A 47 16.83 -2.90 -11.34
N LEU A 48 16.16 -3.39 -10.28
CA LEU A 48 15.01 -2.71 -9.68
C LEU A 48 15.36 -1.28 -9.22
N PHE A 49 16.50 -1.11 -8.55
CA PHE A 49 16.96 0.21 -8.11
C PHE A 49 17.27 1.16 -9.28
N ARG A 50 17.81 0.64 -10.39
CA ARG A 50 18.08 1.44 -11.59
C ARG A 50 16.81 1.83 -12.35
N ALA A 51 15.82 0.94 -12.38
CA ALA A 51 14.57 1.14 -13.11
C ALA A 51 13.68 2.25 -12.50
N ARG A 52 13.86 2.56 -11.19
CA ARG A 52 13.16 3.66 -10.49
C ARG A 52 11.63 3.64 -10.69
N THR A 53 11.03 2.45 -10.63
CA THR A 53 9.59 2.24 -10.85
C THR A 53 8.73 2.58 -9.63
N GLY A 54 9.32 3.19 -8.59
CA GLY A 54 8.63 3.49 -7.34
C GLY A 54 7.54 4.55 -7.54
N ARG A 55 6.36 4.27 -7.00
CA ARG A 55 5.20 5.17 -7.04
C ARG A 55 4.45 5.15 -5.72
N VAL A 56 3.88 6.31 -5.38
CA VAL A 56 2.88 6.43 -4.32
C VAL A 56 1.52 6.38 -5.00
N LEU A 57 0.68 5.42 -4.61
CA LEU A 57 -0.73 5.39 -5.00
C LEU A 57 -1.57 5.91 -3.83
N ALA A 58 -2.66 6.60 -4.14
CA ALA A 58 -3.65 7.07 -3.19
C ALA A 58 -5.01 6.50 -3.58
N VAL A 59 -5.69 5.89 -2.63
CA VAL A 59 -7.01 5.28 -2.80
C VAL A 59 -7.89 5.61 -1.61
N ASP A 60 -9.18 5.80 -1.87
CA ASP A 60 -10.15 6.09 -0.82
C ASP A 60 -10.38 4.86 0.07
N ALA A 61 -10.32 5.09 1.38
CA ALA A 61 -10.64 4.12 2.41
C ALA A 61 -12.05 4.35 2.94
N GLN A 62 -12.74 3.25 3.27
CA GLN A 62 -14.11 3.30 3.80
C GLN A 62 -14.17 3.85 5.24
N VAL A 63 -13.07 3.83 5.97
CA VAL A 63 -12.96 4.25 7.38
C VAL A 63 -11.65 5.01 7.62
N PRO A 64 -11.61 5.97 8.55
CA PRO A 64 -10.40 6.72 8.86
C PRO A 64 -9.39 5.89 9.66
N HIS A 65 -8.15 6.39 9.80
CA HIS A 65 -7.14 5.77 10.67
C HIS A 65 -7.58 5.71 12.14
N ALA A 66 -7.13 4.68 12.86
CA ALA A 66 -7.27 4.59 14.31
C ALA A 66 -6.08 5.27 14.99
N GLY A 67 -6.30 6.36 15.72
CA GLY A 67 -5.25 7.04 16.49
C GLY A 67 -4.41 8.04 15.66
N ARG A 68 -3.10 8.16 15.94
CA ARG A 68 -2.17 8.98 15.14
C ARG A 68 -1.36 8.08 14.19
N PRO A 69 -0.99 8.55 12.98
CA PRO A 69 0.01 7.89 12.16
C PRO A 69 1.37 7.78 12.88
#